data_AF-A0A439DVI6-F1
#
_entry.id   AF-A0A439DVI6-F1
#
_cell.length_a   1.000
_cell.length_b   1.000
_cell.length_c   1.000
_cell.angle_alpha   90.00
_cell.angle_beta   90.00
_cell.angle_gamma   90.00
#
_symmetry.space_group_name_H-M   'P 1'
#
loop_
_entity.id
_entity.type
_entity.pdbx_description
1 polymer ?
#
loop_
_entity_poly.entity_id
_entity_poly.type
_entity_poly.pdbx_seq_one_letter_code
_entity_poly.pdbx_strand_id
1 'polypeptide(L)' 'MRQEIDRLDAAILEAVKRRTEVSKLIGKARMASGGTRLVHSREMKVIERYSELGPEGKDLAMLLLRLGRGRLGH' A
#
# COMPACT_ATOMS: atom_id res chain seq x y z
N MET A 1 11.60 5.12 25.72
CA MET A 1 11.93 4.46 24.44
C MET A 1 10.86 3.48 23.98
N ARG A 2 10.51 2.42 24.74
CA ARG A 2 9.43 1.47 24.33
C ARG A 2 8.08 2.15 24.03
N GLN A 3 7.64 3.05 24.90
CA GLN A 3 6.40 3.83 24.69
C GLN A 3 6.40 4.71 23.43
N GLU A 4 7.58 5.10 22.94
CA GLU A 4 7.68 5.89 21.70
C GLU A 4 7.50 4.99 20.48
N ILE A 5 8.09 3.78 20.51
CA ILE A 5 7.83 2.74 19.50
C ILE A 5 6.35 2.39 19.47
N ASP A 6 5.71 2.16 20.62
CA ASP A 6 4.28 1.82 20.67
C ASP A 6 3.40 2.90 20.03
N ARG A 7 3.74 4.19 20.23
CA ARG A 7 3.04 5.32 19.58
C ARG A 7 3.29 5.36 18.07
N LEU A 8 4.53 5.13 17.63
CA LEU A 8 4.87 5.08 16.22
C LEU A 8 4.17 3.92 15.52
N ASP A 9 4.11 2.74 16.15
CA ASP A 9 3.43 1.56 15.62
C ASP A 9 1.92 1.80 15.51
N ALA A 10 1.30 2.46 16.50
CA ALA A 10 -0.10 2.86 16.41
C ALA A 10 -0.35 3.80 15.21
N ALA A 11 0.51 4.81 15.02
CA ALA A 11 0.40 5.73 13.90
C ALA A 11 0.61 5.05 12.54
N ILE A 12 1.59 4.13 12.44
CA ILE A 12 1.83 3.31 11.25
C ILE A 12 0.59 2.45 10.96
N LEU A 13 0.02 1.79 11.96
CA LEU A 13 -1.14 0.93 11.79
C LEU A 13 -2.35 1.71 11.29
N GLU A 14 -2.63 2.88 11.86
CA GLU A 14 -3.71 3.77 11.41
C GLU A 14 -3.49 4.23 9.96
N ALA A 15 -2.27 4.67 9.63
CA ALA A 15 -1.92 5.08 8.27
C ALA A 15 -2.09 3.94 7.27
N VAL A 16 -1.68 2.72 7.61
CA VAL A 16 -1.82 1.53 6.75
C VAL A 16 -3.29 1.15 6.54
N LYS A 17 -4.12 1.19 7.58
CA LYS A 17 -5.58 0.96 7.48
C LYS A 17 -6.21 1.96 6.53
N ARG A 18 -5.94 3.25 6.72
CA ARG A 18 -6.49 4.32 5.87
C ARG A 18 -6.01 4.22 4.43
N ARG A 19 -4.71 4.00 4.22
CA ARG A 19 -4.13 3.80 2.88
C ARG A 19 -4.78 2.62 2.16
N THR A 20 -5.06 1.54 2.87
CA THR A 20 -5.72 0.35 2.33
C THR A 20 -7.14 0.66 1.88
N GLU A 21 -7.93 1.34 2.72
CA GLU A 21 -9.29 1.76 2.37
C GLU A 21 -9.31 2.64 1.12
N VAL A 22 -8.47 3.68 1.08
CA VAL A 22 -8.35 4.59 -0.07
C VAL A 22 -7.94 3.83 -1.33
N SER A 23 -6.99 2.90 -1.25
CA SER A 23 -6.57 2.07 -2.39
C SER A 23 -7.73 1.22 -2.92
N LYS A 24 -8.55 0.64 -2.05
CA LYS A 24 -9.73 -0.15 -2.45
C LYS A 24 -10.78 0.72 -3.13
N LEU A 25 -11.05 1.92 -2.60
CA LEU A 25 -11.99 2.87 -3.21
C LEU A 25 -11.53 3.29 -4.61
N ILE A 26 -10.24 3.63 -4.78
CA ILE A 26 -9.67 3.94 -6.10
C ILE A 26 -9.81 2.75 -7.06
N GLY A 27 -9.52 1.53 -6.59
CA GLY A 27 -9.67 0.32 -7.39
C GLY A 27 -11.11 0.09 -7.85
N LYS A 28 -12.08 0.22 -6.93
CA LYS A 28 -13.52 0.10 -7.24
C LYS A 28 -13.97 1.14 -8.26
N ALA A 29 -13.62 2.42 -8.05
CA ALA A 29 -13.98 3.50 -8.96
C ALA A 29 -13.41 3.27 -10.37
N ARG A 30 -12.14 2.85 -10.45
CA ARG A 30 -11.51 2.53 -11.74
C ARG A 30 -12.19 1.38 -12.47
N MET A 31 -12.52 0.30 -11.75
CA MET A 31 -13.23 -0.83 -12.35
C MET A 31 -14.65 -0.43 -12.82
N ALA A 32 -15.34 0.44 -12.07
CA ALA A 32 -16.64 0.96 -12.47
C ALA A 32 -16.58 1.79 -13.76
N SER A 33 -15.45 2.45 -14.02
CA SER A 33 -15.17 3.18 -15.27
C SER A 33 -14.60 2.29 -16.39
N GLY A 34 -14.63 0.96 -16.26
CA GLY A 34 -14.12 0.03 -17.28
C GLY A 34 -12.60 -0.13 -17.30
N GLY A 35 -11.88 0.45 -16.33
CA GLY A 35 -10.44 0.33 -16.20
C GLY A 35 -9.99 -0.98 -15.55
N THR A 36 -8.70 -1.30 -15.68
CA THR A 36 -8.12 -2.52 -15.12
C THR A 36 -8.01 -2.45 -13.60
N ARG A 37 -8.16 -3.62 -12.93
CA ARG A 37 -7.95 -3.74 -11.47
C ARG A 37 -6.55 -3.25 -11.05
N LEU A 38 -5.54 -3.50 -11.90
CA LEU A 38 -4.13 -3.24 -11.63
C LEU A 38 -3.53 -2.28 -12.65
N VAL A 39 -2.68 -1.36 -12.18
CA VAL A 39 -1.96 -0.41 -13.03
C VAL A 39 -0.48 -0.50 -12.69
N HIS A 40 0.27 -1.24 -13.51
CA HIS A 40 1.67 -1.58 -13.25
C HIS A 40 2.55 -0.33 -13.00
N SER A 41 2.41 0.71 -13.82
CA SER A 41 3.15 1.97 -13.66
C SER A 41 2.88 2.65 -12.32
N ARG A 42 1.66 2.52 -11.77
CA ARG A 42 1.33 3.08 -10.45
C ARG A 42 1.93 2.25 -9.32
N GLU A 43 2.02 0.93 -9.48
CA GLU A 43 2.65 0.05 -8.51
C GLU A 43 4.16 0.29 -8.42
N MET A 44 4.81 0.48 -9.57
CA MET A 44 6.24 0.83 -9.62
C MET A 44 6.53 2.14 -8.88
N LYS A 45 5.69 3.18 -9.03
CA LYS A 45 5.81 4.43 -8.25
C LYS A 45 5.67 4.24 -6.75
N VAL A 46 4.93 3.23 -6.30
CA VAL A 46 4.85 2.91 -4.87
C VAL A 46 6.14 2.22 -4.43
N ILE A 47 6.63 1.24 -5.19
CA ILE A 47 7.89 0.55 -4.88
C ILE A 47 9.06 1.52 -4.80
N GLU A 48 9.18 2.41 -5.78
CA GLU A 48 10.20 3.47 -5.83
C GLU A 48 10.10 4.40 -4.61
N ARG A 49 8.90 4.80 -4.19
CA ARG A 49 8.75 5.65 -3.00
C ARG A 49 9.35 5.03 -1.74
N TYR A 50 9.19 3.71 -1.56
CA TYR A 50 9.69 3.06 -0.36
C TYR A 50 11.15 2.63 -0.47
N SER A 51 11.82 2.77 -1.63
CA SER A 51 13.23 2.39 -1.76
C SER A 51 14.18 3.21 -0.88
N GLU A 52 13.71 4.34 -0.34
CA GLU A 52 14.41 5.11 0.70
C GLU A 52 14.72 4.29 1.96
N LEU A 53 13.97 3.22 2.21
CA LEU A 53 14.21 2.27 3.31
C LEU A 53 15.18 1.14 2.93
N GLY A 54 15.85 1.23 1.78
CA GLY A 54 16.74 0.19 1.27
C GLY A 54 15.97 -1.04 0.76
N PRO A 55 16.59 -2.24 0.81
CA PRO A 55 15.98 -3.47 0.29
C PRO A 55 14.60 -3.77 0.91
N GLU A 56 14.43 -3.47 2.20
CA GLU A 56 13.22 -3.82 2.97
C GLU A 56 12.04 -2.92 2.61
N GLY A 57 12.32 -1.75 2.07
CA GLY A 57 11.32 -0.83 1.54
C GLY A 57 10.51 -1.41 0.40
N LYS A 58 11.15 -2.21 -0.47
CA LYS A 58 10.45 -2.90 -1.56
C LYS A 58 9.43 -3.89 -1.02
N ASP A 59 9.79 -4.65 0.02
CA ASP A 59 8.89 -5.62 0.64
C ASP A 59 7.71 -4.94 1.35
N LEU A 60 7.97 -3.84 2.06
CA LEU A 60 6.92 -3.02 2.65
C LEU A 60 5.96 -2.48 1.57
N ALA A 61 6.47 -1.92 0.47
CA ALA A 61 5.64 -1.49 -0.64
C ALA A 61 4.78 -2.62 -1.21
N MET A 62 5.36 -3.81 -1.36
CA MET A 62 4.65 -4.99 -1.86
C MET A 62 3.55 -5.47 -0.89
N LEU A 63 3.76 -5.39 0.42
CA LEU A 63 2.72 -5.67 1.42
C LEU A 63 1.57 -4.65 1.32
N LEU A 64 1.90 -3.36 1.25
CA LEU A 64 0.92 -2.28 1.15
C LEU A 64 0.10 -2.33 -0.15
N LEU A 65 0.71 -2.73 -1.26
CA LEU A 65 0.00 -2.96 -2.52
C LEU A 65 -0.96 -4.15 -2.40
N ARG A 66 -0.53 -5.27 -1.80
CA ARG A 66 -1.36 -6.46 -1.58
C ARG A 66 -2.57 -6.17 -0.70
N LEU A 67 -2.42 -5.38 0.37
CA LEU A 67 -3.53 -4.97 1.23
C LEU A 67 -4.61 -4.19 0.45
N GLY A 68 -4.20 -3.32 -0.47
CA GLY A 68 -5.09 -2.45 -1.23
C GLY A 68 -5.79 -3.13 -2.42
N ARG A 69 -5.06 -3.93 -3.21
CA ARG A 69 -5.55 -4.50 -4.48
C ARG A 69 -5.87 -6.00 -4.44
N GLY A 70 -5.53 -6.67 -3.34
CA GLY A 70 -5.53 -8.13 -3.26
C GLY A 70 -4.21 -8.75 -3.76
N ARG A 71 -4.14 -10.07 -3.73
CA ARG A 71 -3.00 -10.83 -4.26
C ARG A 71 -3.08 -10.89 -5.79
N LEU A 72 -1.92 -10.92 -6.45
CA LEU A 72 -1.84 -11.22 -7.87
C LEU A 72 -2.30 -12.67 -8.11
N GLY A 73 -3.17 -12.89 -9.10
CA GLY A 73 -3.59 -14.23 -9.53
C GLY A 73 -4.67 -14.92 -8.68
N HIS A 74 -5.34 -14.20 -7.77
CA HIS A 74 -6.52 -14.66 -7.05
C HIS A 74 -7.74 -13.79 -7.35
#